data_AF-A0A3S1ZT99-F1
#
_entry.id   AF-A0A3S1ZT99-F1
#
_cell.length_a   1.000
_cell.length_b   1.000
_cell.length_c   1.000
_cell.angle_alpha   90.00
_cell.angle_beta   90.00
_cell.angle_gamma   90.00
#
_symmetry.space_group_name_H-M   'P 1'
#
loop_
_entity.id
_entity.type
_entity.pdbx_description
1 polymer ?
#
loop_
_entity_poly.entity_id
_entity_poly.type
_entity_poly.pdbx_seq_one_letter_code
_entity_poly.pdbx_strand_id
1 'polypeptide(L)' 'MAVEETFHRSLWSALTPAAPIGPRLEGAGTADVVVVGAGLLGLSLTLHLAEAGVNVALIEADEPGFGASGRN' A
#
# COMPACT_ATOMS: atom_id res chain seq x y z
N MET A 1 26.88 -2.44 -7.18
CA MET A 1 27.13 -2.14 -5.77
C MET A 1 25.76 -2.02 -5.13
N ALA A 2 25.27 -3.09 -4.52
CA ALA A 2 23.92 -3.10 -3.95
C ALA A 2 23.92 -2.15 -2.76
N VAL A 3 23.05 -1.14 -2.79
CA VAL A 3 22.74 -0.39 -1.60
C VAL A 3 21.93 -1.37 -0.76
N GLU A 4 22.58 -2.03 0.19
CA GLU A 4 21.91 -2.81 1.22
C GLU A 4 21.26 -1.79 2.17
N GLU A 5 20.17 -1.21 1.68
CA GLU A 5 19.42 -0.20 2.40
C GLU A 5 18.82 -0.85 3.64
N THR A 6 18.96 -0.14 4.75
CA THR A 6 18.58 -0.60 6.10
C THR A 6 17.04 -0.60 6.30
N PHE A 7 16.27 -0.64 5.20
CA PHE A 7 14.83 -0.39 5.12
C PHE A 7 13.94 -1.34 5.93
N HIS A 8 14.45 -2.49 6.39
CA HIS A 8 13.66 -3.57 7.01
C HIS A 8 13.67 -3.63 8.55
N ARG A 9 14.17 -2.61 9.26
CA ARG A 9 14.34 -2.64 10.73
C ARG A 9 13.33 -1.78 11.51
N SER A 10 12.03 -1.91 11.23
CA SER A 10 11.01 -1.46 12.20
C SER A 10 10.47 -2.65 12.99
N LEU A 11 9.94 -2.40 14.20
CA LEU A 11 9.26 -3.45 14.95
C LEU A 11 8.02 -3.95 14.18
N TRP A 12 7.38 -3.02 13.47
CA TRP A 12 6.26 -3.32 12.58
C TRP A 12 6.66 -4.31 11.48
N SER A 13 7.75 -4.07 10.74
CA SER A 13 8.19 -4.98 9.67
C SER A 13 8.67 -6.33 10.20
N ALA A 14 9.19 -6.37 11.42
CA ALA A 14 9.69 -7.60 12.04
C ALA A 14 8.58 -8.54 12.55
N LEU A 15 7.44 -8.00 12.98
CA LEU A 15 6.37 -8.76 13.63
C LEU A 15 5.11 -8.92 12.79
N THR A 16 4.92 -8.08 11.77
CA THR A 16 3.70 -8.11 10.97
C THR A 16 3.83 -9.14 9.84
N PRO A 17 2.83 -10.02 9.65
CA PRO A 17 2.79 -10.89 8.48
C PRO A 17 2.86 -10.07 7.18
N ALA A 18 3.44 -10.65 6.14
CA ALA A 18 3.44 -10.03 4.81
C ALA A 18 2.01 -9.71 4.37
N ALA A 19 1.80 -8.48 3.90
CA ALA A 19 0.50 -8.07 3.38
C ALA A 19 0.16 -8.87 2.10
N PRO A 20 -1.13 -9.13 1.84
CA PRO A 20 -1.54 -9.68 0.55
C PRO A 20 -1.08 -8.75 -0.57
N ILE A 21 -0.27 -9.28 -1.49
CA ILE A 21 0.15 -8.53 -2.67
C ILE A 21 -1.01 -8.58 -3.67
N GLY A 22 -1.55 -7.40 -3.99
CA GLY A 22 -2.54 -7.26 -5.04
C GLY A 22 -1.95 -7.63 -6.40
N PRO A 23 -2.78 -8.02 -7.39
CA PRO A 23 -2.28 -8.24 -8.74
C PRO A 23 -1.63 -6.95 -9.26
N ARG A 24 -0.55 -7.09 -10.02
CA ARG A 24 0.02 -5.96 -10.75
C ARG A 24 -1.07 -5.38 -11.67
N LEU A 25 -1.22 -4.06 -11.66
CA LEU A 25 -2.08 -3.39 -12.62
C LEU A 25 -1.51 -3.58 -14.03
N GLU A 26 -2.29 -4.22 -14.89
CA GLU A 26 -1.99 -4.38 -16.31
C GLU A 26 -2.88 -3.44 -17.13
N GLY A 27 -2.29 -2.65 -18.02
CA GLY A 27 -3.04 -1.73 -18.88
C GLY A 27 -3.71 -0.60 -18.09
N ALA A 28 -4.99 -0.36 -18.38
CA ALA A 28 -5.77 0.72 -17.78
C ALA A 28 -6.97 0.15 -16.99
N GLY A 29 -7.25 0.76 -15.84
CA GLY A 29 -8.43 0.49 -15.02
C GLY A 29 -9.25 1.75 -14.79
N THR A 30 -10.52 1.58 -14.45
CA THR A 30 -11.45 2.68 -14.16
C THR A 30 -12.08 2.49 -12.78
N ALA A 31 -12.10 3.56 -12.00
CA ALA A 31 -12.76 3.64 -10.71
C ALA A 31 -13.36 5.05 -10.55
N ASP A 32 -14.34 5.21 -9.65
CA ASP A 32 -14.87 6.53 -9.29
C ASP A 32 -13.79 7.34 -8.56
N VAL A 33 -12.95 6.66 -7.77
CA VAL A 33 -11.81 7.23 -7.05
C VAL A 33 -10.58 6.34 -7.21
N VAL A 34 -9.43 6.95 -7.48
CA VAL A 34 -8.12 6.27 -7.46
C VAL A 34 -7.27 6.85 -6.34
N VAL A 35 -6.81 5.98 -5.44
CA VAL A 35 -5.89 6.31 -4.35
C VAL A 35 -4.48 5.85 -4.74
N VAL A 36 -3.52 6.76 -4.67
CA VAL A 36 -2.11 6.49 -5.01
C VAL A 36 -1.28 6.45 -3.73
N GLY A 37 -0.68 5.30 -3.45
CA GLY A 37 0.15 5.03 -2.28
C GLY A 37 -0.56 4.20 -1.22
N ALA A 38 -0.02 3.01 -0.91
CA ALA A 38 -0.51 2.09 0.11
C ALA A 38 0.15 2.31 1.48
N GLY A 39 0.29 3.59 1.88
CA GLY A 39 0.62 3.96 3.25
C GLY A 39 -0.60 3.92 4.18
N LEU A 40 -0.41 4.28 5.46
CA LEU A 40 -1.47 4.28 6.47
C LEU A 40 -2.70 5.08 6.01
N LEU A 41 -2.48 6.29 5.50
CA LEU A 41 -3.58 7.15 5.05
C LEU A 41 -4.26 6.62 3.78
N GLY A 42 -3.50 6.11 2.82
CA GLY A 42 -4.08 5.58 1.57
C GLY A 42 -4.90 4.32 1.80
N LEU A 43 -4.40 3.40 2.63
CA LEU A 43 -5.13 2.21 3.04
C LEU A 43 -6.38 2.56 3.86
N SER A 44 -6.26 3.48 4.82
CA SER A 44 -7.39 3.94 5.62
C SER A 44 -8.46 4.58 4.75
N LEU A 45 -8.10 5.50 3.86
CA LEU A 45 -9.03 6.14 2.93
C LEU A 45 -9.74 5.11 2.04
N THR A 46 -8.98 4.20 1.44
CA THR A 46 -9.52 3.17 0.55
C THR A 46 -10.51 2.27 1.26
N LEU A 47 -10.20 1.83 2.48
CA LEU A 47 -11.10 1.03 3.30
C LEU A 47 -12.42 1.75 3.54
N HIS A 48 -12.39 2.99 4.01
CA HIS A 48 -13.61 3.74 4.31
C HIS A 48 -14.44 4.05 3.05
N LEU A 49 -13.79 4.31 1.91
CA LEU A 49 -14.48 4.48 0.63
C LEU A 49 -15.15 3.18 0.17
N ALA A 50 -14.45 2.06 0.27
CA ALA A 50 -15.00 0.75 -0.09
C ALA A 50 -16.18 0.36 0.81
N GLU A 51 -16.08 0.59 2.13
CA GLU A 51 -17.18 0.37 3.08
C GLU A 51 -18.40 1.26 2.81
N ALA A 52 -18.17 2.47 2.28
CA ALA A 52 -19.24 3.36 1.82
C ALA A 52 -19.84 2.98 0.45
N GLY A 53 -19.36 1.90 -0.17
CA GLY A 53 -19.85 1.41 -1.48
C GLY A 53 -19.30 2.18 -2.68
N VAL A 54 -18.25 2.99 -2.51
CA VAL A 54 -17.59 3.69 -3.61
C VAL A 54 -16.75 2.70 -4.41
N ASN A 55 -16.84 2.74 -5.75
CA ASN A 55 -15.90 2.02 -6.60
C ASN A 55 -14.53 2.70 -6.54
N VAL A 56 -13.69 2.23 -5.62
CA VAL A 56 -12.35 2.78 -5.35
C VAL A 56 -11.26 1.79 -5.76
N ALA A 57 -10.21 2.30 -6.40
CA ALA A 57 -8.99 1.55 -6.67
C ALA A 57 -7.81 2.14 -5.89
N LEU A 58 -6.96 1.28 -5.32
CA LEU A 58 -5.70 1.67 -4.68
C LEU A 58 -4.54 1.08 -5.47
N ILE A 59 -3.54 1.91 -5.77
CA ILE A 59 -2.30 1.50 -6.44
C ILE A 59 -1.08 1.89 -5.61
N GLU A 60 -0.07 1.02 -5.60
CA GLU A 60 1.22 1.21 -4.94
C GLU A 60 2.32 0.73 -5.90
N ALA A 61 3.46 1.43 -5.90
CA ALA A 61 4.61 1.09 -6.72
C ALA A 61 5.41 -0.08 -6.13
N ASP A 62 5.47 -0.16 -4.80
CA ASP A 62 6.15 -1.19 -4.02
C ASP A 62 5.15 -2.06 -3.23
N GLU A 63 5.49 -2.42 -1.98
CA GLU A 63 4.62 -3.16 -1.07
C GLU A 63 3.83 -2.21 -0.15
N PRO A 64 2.64 -2.62 0.33
CA PRO A 64 1.91 -1.86 1.33
C PRO A 64 2.77 -1.51 2.55
N GLY A 65 2.79 -0.23 2.92
CA GLY A 65 3.58 0.27 4.03
C GLY A 65 5.08 0.49 3.74
N PHE A 66 5.58 0.30 2.52
CA PHE A 66 7.01 0.47 2.17
C PHE A 66 7.61 1.85 2.58
N GLY A 67 6.80 2.91 2.45
CA GLY A 67 7.19 4.28 2.76
C GLY A 67 7.22 4.61 4.26
N ALA A 68 6.90 5.87 4.61
CA ALA A 68 6.95 6.36 5.99
C ALA A 68 6.11 5.52 6.98
N SER A 69 4.98 4.98 6.54
CA SER A 69 4.04 4.27 7.41
C SER A 69 4.58 2.94 7.98
N GLY A 70 5.48 2.25 7.28
CA GLY A 70 6.13 1.03 7.77
C GLY A 70 7.43 1.29 8.53
N ARG A 71 7.83 2.56 8.69
CA ARG A 71 9.10 2.98 9.33
C ARG A 71 8.94 3.46 10.77
N ASN A 72 7.75 3.29 11.35
CA ASN A 72 7.45 3.65 12.74
C ASN A 72 7.86 2.56 13.74
#